data_AF-A0A1Q7T8K8-F1
#
_entry.id   AF-A0A1Q7T8K8-F1
#
_cell.length_a   1.000
_cell.length_b   1.000
_cell.length_c   1.000
_cell.angle_alpha   90.00
_cell.angle_beta   90.00
_cell.angle_gamma   90.00
#
_symmetry.space_group_name_H-M   'P 1'
#
loop_
_entity.id
_entity.type
_entity.pdbx_description
1 polymer ?
#
loop_
_entity_poly.entity_id
_entity_poly.type
_entity_poly.pdbx_seq_one_letter_code
_entity_poly.pdbx_strand_id
1 'polypeptide(L)'
;MLREMLRQPGARNPDARFNALLQTLVTKYAYRALSTDDLQHEVEAVMTPGMDLEGGRSMEWFFEEWVRGTGIPHYRVEFTAHHTEKGYVLRGKLFQTGVPRSFVASVPLYASGAGHSALLGTVVAAGEETSFHFVAPNLPRKIVIDPQMTLLCTSE
;
A
#
# COMPACT_ATOMS: atom_id res chain seq x y z
N MET A 1 -2.85 7.73 2.04
CA MET A 1 -2.06 6.65 2.68
C MET A 1 -2.73 6.08 3.94
N LEU A 2 -2.59 6.66 5.14
CA LEU A 2 -3.10 6.03 6.39
C LEU A 2 -4.61 5.71 6.36
N ARG A 3 -5.44 6.63 5.83
CA ARG A 3 -6.87 6.38 5.59
C ARG A 3 -7.09 5.13 4.73
N GLU A 4 -6.35 5.00 3.63
CA GLU A 4 -6.52 3.88 2.69
C GLU A 4 -6.13 2.54 3.32
N MET A 5 -5.11 2.52 4.19
CA MET A 5 -4.74 1.32 4.95
C MET A 5 -5.81 0.88 5.96
N LEU A 6 -6.57 1.83 6.51
CA LEU A 6 -7.66 1.58 7.46
C LEU A 6 -9.02 1.40 6.78
N ARG A 7 -9.10 1.61 5.46
CA ARG A 7 -10.34 1.54 4.69
C ARG A 7 -10.83 0.10 4.59
N GLN A 8 -12.15 -0.08 4.63
CA GLN A 8 -12.83 -1.36 4.47
C GLN A 8 -13.73 -1.33 3.23
N PRO A 9 -13.20 -1.67 2.04
CA PRO A 9 -14.00 -1.72 0.82
C PRO A 9 -15.21 -2.65 0.96
N GLY A 10 -16.37 -2.22 0.49
CA GLY A 10 -17.62 -3.00 0.54
C GLY A 10 -18.40 -2.94 1.86
N ALA A 11 -17.83 -2.36 2.93
CA ALA A 11 -18.60 -2.06 4.13
C ALA A 11 -19.61 -0.92 3.89
N ARG A 12 -20.69 -0.87 4.69
CA ARG A 12 -21.67 0.24 4.65
C ARG A 12 -21.00 1.60 4.90
N ASN A 13 -19.97 1.62 5.74
CA ASN A 13 -19.12 2.79 5.97
C ASN A 13 -17.65 2.38 5.81
N PRO A 14 -17.06 2.54 4.61
CA PRO A 14 -15.68 2.12 4.34
C PRO A 14 -14.63 2.81 5.21
N ASP A 15 -14.89 4.02 5.69
CA ASP A 15 -13.93 4.83 6.45
C ASP A 15 -14.17 4.73 7.97
N ALA A 16 -15.01 3.79 8.44
CA ALA A 16 -15.39 3.68 9.85
C ALA A 16 -14.19 3.58 10.81
N ARG A 17 -13.17 2.77 10.47
CA ARG A 17 -11.96 2.62 11.30
C ARG A 17 -11.14 3.90 11.37
N PHE A 18 -10.94 4.56 10.23
CA PHE A 18 -10.21 5.82 10.16
C PHE A 18 -10.94 6.93 10.95
N ASN A 19 -12.26 7.01 10.82
CA ASN A 19 -13.07 7.96 11.58
C ASN A 19 -13.04 7.67 13.09
N ALA A 20 -13.06 6.40 13.50
CA ALA A 20 -12.91 6.02 14.90
C ALA A 20 -11.53 6.43 15.45
N LEU A 21 -10.45 6.24 14.69
CA LEU A 21 -9.12 6.73 15.06
C LEU A 21 -9.11 8.25 15.27
N LEU A 22 -9.69 9.02 14.35
CA LEU A 22 -9.79 10.48 14.48
C LEU A 22 -10.60 10.89 15.71
N GLN A 23 -11.71 10.20 16.01
CA GLN A 23 -12.50 10.45 17.22
C GLN A 23 -11.71 10.15 18.50
N THR A 24 -10.94 9.07 18.52
CA THR A 24 -10.03 8.74 19.63
C THR A 24 -9.00 9.84 19.81
N LEU A 25 -8.33 10.28 18.74
CA LEU A 25 -7.33 11.34 18.81
C LEU A 25 -7.91 12.64 19.36
N VAL A 26 -9.04 13.11 18.83
CA VAL A 26 -9.68 14.36 19.28
C VAL A 26 -10.15 14.28 20.73
N THR A 27 -10.67 13.13 21.16
CA THR A 27 -11.20 12.93 22.52
C THR A 27 -10.10 12.72 23.53
N LYS A 28 -9.19 11.78 23.25
CA LYS A 28 -8.08 11.39 24.14
C LYS A 28 -7.07 12.52 24.27
N TYR A 29 -6.83 13.29 23.22
CA TYR A 29 -5.86 14.39 23.23
C TYR A 29 -6.50 15.78 23.32
N ALA A 30 -7.76 15.86 23.78
CA ALA A 30 -8.39 17.14 24.05
C ALA A 30 -7.57 17.95 25.08
N TYR A 31 -7.31 19.22 24.74
CA TYR A 31 -6.58 20.20 25.57
C TYR A 31 -5.16 19.77 25.98
N ARG A 32 -4.54 18.85 25.24
CA ARG A 32 -3.14 18.45 25.41
C ARG A 32 -2.43 18.39 24.07
N ALA A 33 -1.10 18.43 24.10
CA ALA A 33 -0.30 18.22 22.89
C ALA A 33 -0.45 16.77 22.41
N LEU A 34 -0.45 16.59 21.08
CA LEU A 34 -0.38 15.30 20.40
C LEU A 34 0.93 15.27 19.61
N SER A 35 1.84 14.36 19.95
CA SER A 35 3.09 14.17 19.21
C SER A 35 2.93 13.18 18.05
N THR A 36 3.95 13.08 17.19
CA THR A 36 4.01 12.04 16.15
C THR A 36 4.07 10.64 16.75
N ASP A 37 4.78 10.47 17.87
CA ASP A 37 4.92 9.18 18.54
C ASP A 37 3.59 8.76 19.19
N ASP A 38 2.84 9.71 19.75
CA ASP A 38 1.47 9.49 20.20
C ASP A 38 0.57 9.02 19.04
N LEU A 39 0.65 9.71 17.89
CA LEU A 39 -0.12 9.33 16.70
C LEU A 39 0.23 7.91 16.24
N GLN A 40 1.52 7.55 16.22
CA GLN A 40 1.96 6.20 15.88
C GLN A 40 1.34 5.17 16.81
N HIS A 41 1.39 5.41 18.13
CA HIS A 41 0.81 4.52 19.12
C HIS A 41 -0.71 4.31 18.92
N GLU A 42 -1.46 5.39 18.66
CA GLU A 42 -2.91 5.29 18.40
C GLU A 42 -3.23 4.55 17.09
N VAL A 43 -2.38 4.67 16.07
CA VAL A 43 -2.53 3.90 14.82
C VAL A 43 -2.22 2.42 15.05
N GLU A 44 -1.15 2.10 15.76
CA GLU A 44 -0.76 0.72 16.10
C GLU A 44 -1.87 -0.02 16.85
N ALA A 45 -2.61 0.68 17.72
CA ALA A 45 -3.76 0.13 18.45
C ALA A 45 -4.91 -0.33 17.52
N VAL A 46 -5.01 0.21 16.31
CA VAL A 46 -6.11 -0.10 15.35
C VAL A 46 -5.60 -0.74 14.05
N MET A 47 -4.35 -1.18 14.01
CA MET A 47 -3.73 -1.80 12.84
C MET A 47 -4.55 -2.96 12.27
N THR A 48 -4.52 -3.07 10.94
CA THR A 48 -4.97 -4.27 10.23
C THR A 48 -3.79 -5.20 9.98
N PRO A 49 -4.02 -6.50 9.74
CA PRO A 49 -2.93 -7.41 9.36
C PRO A 49 -2.11 -6.95 8.15
N GLY A 50 -2.73 -6.24 7.20
CA GLY A 50 -2.04 -5.72 6.02
C GLY A 50 -1.14 -4.50 6.27
N MET A 51 -1.16 -3.95 7.48
CA MET A 51 -0.29 -2.83 7.90
C MET A 51 1.02 -3.30 8.54
N ASP A 52 1.08 -4.57 8.95
CA ASP A 52 2.26 -5.16 9.58
C ASP A 52 3.22 -5.71 8.51
N LEU A 53 3.96 -4.81 7.85
CA LEU A 53 4.87 -5.17 6.75
C LEU A 53 6.14 -5.88 7.24
N GLU A 54 6.54 -5.65 8.49
CA GLU A 54 7.79 -6.16 9.07
C GLU A 54 7.57 -7.34 10.04
N GLY A 55 6.32 -7.69 10.36
CA GLY A 55 5.96 -8.81 11.25
C GLY A 55 6.08 -8.52 12.75
N GLY A 56 6.34 -7.26 13.11
CA GLY A 56 6.48 -6.79 14.50
C GLY A 56 5.21 -6.19 15.09
N ARG A 57 4.11 -6.12 14.33
CA ARG A 57 2.88 -5.37 14.65
C ARG A 57 3.18 -3.91 14.99
N SER A 58 4.06 -3.31 14.20
CA SER A 58 4.53 -1.94 14.36
C SER A 58 4.21 -1.12 13.11
N MET A 59 3.93 0.17 13.31
CA MET A 59 3.84 1.15 12.22
C MET A 59 5.15 1.91 12.03
N GLU A 60 6.24 1.48 12.66
CA GLU A 60 7.55 2.14 12.58
C GLU A 60 8.00 2.36 11.14
N TRP A 61 7.90 1.35 10.27
CA TRP A 61 8.18 1.52 8.83
C TRP A 61 7.41 2.69 8.20
N PHE A 62 6.15 2.91 8.60
CA PHE A 62 5.34 3.96 8.01
C PHE A 62 5.82 5.32 8.48
N PHE A 63 6.06 5.47 9.78
CA PHE A 63 6.45 6.76 10.35
C PHE A 63 7.90 7.12 10.01
N GLU A 64 8.83 6.17 10.02
CA GLU A 64 10.20 6.40 9.58
C GLU A 64 10.25 6.78 8.11
N GLU A 65 9.58 6.04 7.22
CA GLU A 65 9.75 6.24 5.79
C GLU A 65 8.86 7.35 5.21
N TRP A 66 7.62 7.50 5.69
CA TRP A 66 6.63 8.42 5.10
C TRP A 66 6.39 9.69 5.90
N VAL A 67 6.76 9.73 7.18
CA VAL A 67 6.57 10.92 8.03
C VAL A 67 7.90 11.61 8.32
N ARG A 68 8.93 10.84 8.67
CA ARG A 68 10.28 11.36 8.98
C ARG A 68 11.20 11.35 7.75
N GLY A 69 10.99 10.41 6.83
CA GLY A 69 11.75 10.26 5.59
C GLY A 69 11.47 11.35 4.55
N THR A 70 12.43 11.55 3.65
CA THR A 70 12.36 12.58 2.59
C THR A 70 12.40 12.01 1.17
N GLY A 71 12.54 10.69 1.04
CA GLY A 71 12.60 10.02 -0.25
C GLY A 71 11.22 9.92 -0.91
N ILE A 72 11.19 9.99 -2.24
CA ILE A 72 9.98 9.70 -3.02
C ILE A 72 10.28 8.47 -3.86
N PRO A 73 9.61 7.33 -3.63
CA PRO A 73 9.90 6.13 -4.38
C PRO A 73 9.49 6.29 -5.84
N HIS A 74 10.37 5.82 -6.72
CA HIS A 74 10.10 5.61 -8.13
C HIS A 74 9.94 4.12 -8.40
N TYR A 75 8.76 3.74 -8.89
CA TYR A 75 8.41 2.35 -9.16
C TYR A 75 8.36 2.06 -10.66
N ARG A 76 8.79 0.85 -11.03
CA ARG A 76 8.66 0.34 -12.39
C ARG A 76 8.28 -1.13 -12.33
N VAL A 77 7.39 -1.58 -13.22
CA VAL A 77 6.94 -2.98 -13.26
C VAL A 77 7.33 -3.63 -14.58
N GLU A 78 7.94 -4.81 -14.47
CA GLU A 78 8.10 -5.74 -15.59
C GLU A 78 7.32 -7.01 -15.31
N PHE A 79 6.65 -7.56 -16.32
CA PHE A 79 5.91 -8.81 -16.15
C PHE A 79 5.82 -9.62 -17.45
N THR A 80 5.64 -10.93 -17.28
CA THR A 80 5.20 -11.85 -18.32
C THR A 80 3.84 -12.42 -17.95
N ALA A 81 3.08 -12.83 -18.97
CA ALA A 81 1.79 -13.47 -18.82
C ALA A 81 1.78 -14.81 -19.54
N HIS A 82 1.30 -15.85 -18.86
CA HIS A 82 1.16 -17.19 -19.43
C HIS A 82 -0.29 -17.64 -19.32
N HIS A 83 -0.87 -18.09 -20.43
CA HIS A 83 -2.22 -18.64 -20.44
C HIS A 83 -2.26 -20.00 -19.72
N THR A 84 -3.33 -20.24 -18.98
CA THR A 84 -3.62 -21.46 -18.21
C THR A 84 -5.11 -21.78 -18.32
N GLU A 85 -5.53 -22.98 -17.90
CA GLU A 85 -6.95 -23.36 -17.87
C GLU A 85 -7.83 -22.42 -17.01
N LYS A 86 -7.23 -21.72 -16.04
CA LYS A 86 -7.92 -20.83 -15.09
C LYS A 86 -7.80 -19.34 -15.44
N GLY A 87 -7.29 -19.00 -16.63
CA GLY A 87 -7.00 -17.63 -17.05
C GLY A 87 -5.51 -17.39 -17.27
N TYR A 88 -4.98 -16.26 -16.82
CA TYR A 88 -3.59 -15.86 -17.05
C TYR A 88 -2.81 -15.79 -15.74
N VAL A 89 -1.67 -16.47 -15.72
CA VAL A 89 -0.66 -16.34 -14.66
C VAL A 89 0.27 -15.20 -15.02
N LEU A 90 0.31 -14.19 -14.16
CA LEU A 90 1.22 -13.06 -14.24
C LEU A 90 2.41 -13.31 -13.31
N ARG A 91 3.62 -13.16 -13.84
CA ARG A 91 4.86 -13.21 -13.07
C ARG A 91 5.69 -11.99 -13.41
N GLY A 92 6.22 -11.31 -12.41
CA GLY A 92 6.93 -10.07 -12.66
C GLY A 92 7.77 -9.61 -11.49
N LYS A 93 8.36 -8.45 -11.69
CA LYS A 93 9.24 -7.76 -10.77
C LYS A 93 8.78 -6.32 -10.63
N LEU A 94 8.68 -5.87 -9.39
CA LEU A 94 8.51 -4.48 -9.01
C LEU A 94 9.88 -3.93 -8.64
N PHE A 95 10.34 -2.91 -9.36
CA PHE A 95 11.60 -2.22 -9.08
C PHE A 95 11.31 -0.97 -8.25
N GLN A 96 12.17 -0.67 -7.29
CA GLN A 96 12.06 0.49 -6.39
C GLN A 96 13.40 1.25 -6.37
N THR A 97 13.33 2.56 -6.60
CA THR A 97 14.48 3.48 -6.57
C THR A 97 14.08 4.83 -5.97
N GLY A 98 15.05 5.72 -5.73
CA GLY A 98 14.78 7.06 -5.17
C GLY A 98 14.56 7.10 -3.65
N VAL A 99 14.73 5.96 -2.98
CA VAL A 99 14.58 5.76 -1.53
C VAL A 99 15.71 4.86 -1.00
N PRO A 100 16.01 4.88 0.32
CA PRO A 100 16.97 3.96 0.92
C PRO A 100 16.64 2.48 0.68
N ARG A 101 17.64 1.59 0.74
CA ARG A 101 17.43 0.13 0.56
C ARG A 101 16.52 -0.48 1.63
N SER A 102 16.44 0.13 2.82
CA SER A 102 15.55 -0.27 3.90
C SER A 102 14.09 0.11 3.68
N PHE A 103 13.81 1.01 2.73
CA PHE A 103 12.48 1.54 2.50
C PHE A 103 11.52 0.42 2.10
N VAL A 104 10.41 0.32 2.84
CA VAL A 104 9.34 -0.64 2.56
C VAL A 104 8.02 0.08 2.29
N ALA A 105 7.25 -0.48 1.36
CA ALA A 105 5.94 0.03 1.03
C ALA A 105 5.01 -1.06 0.51
N SER A 106 3.71 -0.93 0.84
CA SER A 106 2.67 -1.73 0.21
C SER A 106 2.21 -1.04 -1.08
N VAL A 107 2.57 -1.63 -2.23
CA VAL A 107 2.34 -1.04 -3.55
C VAL A 107 1.19 -1.77 -4.26
N PRO A 108 0.04 -1.12 -4.52
CA PRO A 108 -1.08 -1.75 -5.20
C PRO A 108 -0.85 -1.79 -6.71
N LEU A 109 -0.99 -2.98 -7.30
CA LEU A 109 -0.87 -3.21 -8.73
C LEU A 109 -2.23 -3.51 -9.35
N TYR A 110 -2.48 -2.90 -10.51
CA TYR A 110 -3.75 -3.02 -11.23
C TYR A 110 -3.52 -3.57 -12.64
N ALA A 111 -4.39 -4.47 -13.08
CA ALA A 111 -4.47 -4.86 -14.47
C ALA A 111 -5.30 -3.83 -15.22
N SER A 112 -4.77 -3.28 -16.31
CA SER A 112 -5.50 -2.37 -17.19
C SER A 112 -5.88 -3.07 -18.50
N GLY A 113 -7.16 -2.95 -18.87
CA GLY A 113 -7.70 -3.50 -20.11
C GLY A 113 -9.08 -2.90 -20.45
N ALA A 114 -9.37 -2.74 -21.74
CA ALA A 114 -10.68 -2.30 -22.25
C ALA A 114 -11.29 -1.07 -21.53
N GLY A 115 -10.46 -0.06 -21.22
CA GLY A 115 -10.90 1.20 -20.61
C GLY A 115 -11.06 1.19 -19.09
N HIS A 116 -10.79 0.08 -18.41
CA HIS A 116 -10.93 -0.04 -16.96
C HIS A 116 -9.68 -0.66 -16.33
N SER A 117 -9.42 -0.33 -15.07
CA SER A 117 -8.34 -0.93 -14.28
C SER A 117 -8.94 -1.72 -13.11
N ALA A 118 -8.54 -2.98 -12.96
CA ALA A 118 -8.95 -3.85 -11.87
C ALA A 118 -7.76 -4.14 -10.95
N LEU A 119 -7.97 -4.13 -9.64
CA LEU A 119 -6.92 -4.45 -8.67
C LEU A 119 -6.48 -5.92 -8.84
N LEU A 120 -5.18 -6.15 -9.01
CA LEU A 120 -4.58 -7.49 -8.99
C LEU A 120 -4.23 -7.90 -7.56
N GLY A 121 -3.70 -6.96 -6.79
CA GLY A 121 -3.26 -7.15 -5.41
C GLY A 121 -2.22 -6.12 -5.01
N THR A 122 -1.62 -6.33 -3.85
CA THR A 122 -0.55 -5.50 -3.31
C THR A 122 0.76 -6.28 -3.28
N VAL A 123 1.86 -5.61 -3.57
CA VAL A 123 3.22 -6.13 -3.43
C VAL A 123 3.89 -5.34 -2.32
N VAL A 124 4.47 -6.04 -1.33
CA VAL A 124 5.32 -5.39 -0.32
C VAL A 124 6.69 -5.16 -0.95
N ALA A 125 6.91 -3.95 -1.46
CA ALA A 125 8.20 -3.56 -2.02
C ALA A 125 9.22 -3.47 -0.88
N ALA A 126 10.31 -4.21 -1.01
CA ALA A 126 11.42 -4.19 -0.09
C ALA A 126 12.73 -4.36 -0.87
N GLY A 127 13.67 -3.42 -0.67
CA GLY A 127 14.90 -3.35 -1.47
C GLY A 127 14.68 -2.83 -2.88
N GLU A 128 15.62 -3.11 -3.79
CA GLU A 128 15.62 -2.56 -5.16
C GLU A 128 14.67 -3.33 -6.11
N GLU A 129 14.36 -4.58 -5.80
CA GLU A 129 13.53 -5.45 -6.62
C GLU A 129 12.72 -6.41 -5.75
N THR A 130 11.43 -6.54 -6.05
CA THR A 130 10.54 -7.52 -5.43
C THR A 130 9.79 -8.32 -6.50
N SER A 131 9.91 -9.65 -6.46
CA SER A 131 9.15 -10.53 -7.35
C SER A 131 7.70 -10.65 -6.91
N PHE A 132 6.77 -10.71 -7.87
CA PHE A 132 5.36 -10.92 -7.61
C PHE A 132 4.74 -11.97 -8.54
N HIS A 133 3.61 -12.51 -8.09
CA HIS A 133 2.82 -13.47 -8.83
C HIS A 133 1.32 -13.22 -8.61
N PHE A 134 0.56 -13.06 -9.69
CA PHE A 134 -0.88 -12.86 -9.66
C PHE A 134 -1.59 -13.74 -10.69
N VAL A 135 -2.90 -13.91 -10.52
CA VAL A 135 -3.79 -14.56 -11.49
C VAL A 135 -4.82 -13.54 -11.96
N ALA A 136 -5.03 -13.45 -13.27
CA ALA A 136 -6.03 -12.59 -13.88
C ALA A 136 -6.95 -13.41 -14.81
N PRO A 137 -8.26 -13.11 -14.87
CA PRO A 137 -9.17 -13.83 -15.75
C PRO A 137 -8.90 -13.54 -17.24
N ASN A 138 -8.40 -12.34 -17.56
CA ASN A 138 -8.08 -11.88 -18.91
C ASN A 138 -6.63 -11.43 -18.99
N LEU A 139 -6.03 -11.50 -20.19
CA LEU A 139 -4.69 -10.97 -20.44
C LEU A 139 -4.71 -9.43 -20.23
N PRO A 140 -3.97 -8.89 -19.24
CA PRO A 140 -3.86 -7.45 -19.09
C PRO A 140 -3.08 -6.86 -20.26
N ARG A 141 -3.48 -5.67 -20.72
CA ARG A 141 -2.69 -4.91 -21.70
C ARG A 141 -1.44 -4.31 -21.06
N LYS A 142 -1.58 -3.87 -19.80
CA LYS A 142 -0.49 -3.41 -18.95
C LYS A 142 -0.82 -3.65 -17.47
N ILE A 143 0.21 -3.72 -16.64
CA ILE A 143 0.09 -3.54 -15.19
C ILE A 143 0.34 -2.06 -14.88
N VAL A 144 -0.49 -1.47 -14.04
CA VAL A 144 -0.39 -0.07 -13.61
C VAL A 144 -0.17 -0.02 -12.11
N ILE A 145 0.78 0.79 -11.68
CA ILE A 145 1.04 1.06 -10.27
C ILE A 145 0.08 2.16 -9.81
N ASP A 146 -0.75 1.85 -8.81
CA ASP A 146 -1.59 2.81 -8.08
C ASP A 146 -2.26 3.92 -8.93
N PRO A 147 -3.12 3.58 -9.91
CA PRO A 147 -3.81 4.57 -10.75
C PRO A 147 -4.76 5.49 -9.96
N GLN A 148 -5.02 5.18 -8.69
CA GLN A 148 -5.87 5.96 -7.80
C GLN A 148 -5.08 7.00 -6.98
N MET A 149 -3.75 7.07 -7.13
CA MET A 149 -2.88 8.01 -6.42
C MET A 149 -3.04 7.93 -4.89
N THR A 150 -3.15 6.70 -4.37
CA THR A 150 -3.26 6.42 -2.93
C THR A 150 -1.91 6.45 -2.20
N LEU A 151 -0.82 6.30 -2.96
CA LEU A 151 0.59 6.25 -2.56
C LEU A 151 1.34 7.47 -3.11
N LEU A 152 2.18 8.08 -2.28
CA LEU A 152 3.10 9.13 -2.74
C LEU A 152 4.26 8.48 -3.50
N CYS A 153 4.19 8.44 -4.83
CA CYS A 153 5.24 7.85 -5.65
C CYS A 153 5.27 8.44 -7.07
N THR A 154 6.33 8.12 -7.79
CA THR A 154 6.40 8.23 -9.24
C THR A 154 6.42 6.84 -9.86
N SER A 155 5.87 6.68 -11.06
CA SER A 155 5.81 5.37 -11.72
C SER A 155 5.99 5.44 -13.23
N GLU A 156 6.60 4.38 -13.78
CA GLU A 156 6.77 4.12 -15.22
C GLU A 156 6.09 2.81 -15.63
#